data_AF-A0A699S397-F1
#
_entry.id   AF-A0A699S397-F1
#
_cell.length_a   1.000
_cell.length_b   1.000
_cell.length_c   1.000
_cell.angle_alpha   90.00
_cell.angle_beta   90.00
_cell.angle_gamma   90.00
#
_symmetry.space_group_name_H-M   'P 1'
#
loop_
_entity.id
_entity.type
_entity.pdbx_description
1 polymer ?
#
loop_
_entity_poly.entity_id
_entity_poly.type
_entity_poly.pdbx_seq_one_letter_code
_entity_poly.pdbx_strand_id
1 'polypeptide(L)'
;ELSAEQAFWSRYSVQPEEPNLSASTTRVEVLKELPKVSLVNPSLKKLKFHLASFDMVVKEKTTATAITEGTWGFEHTKACFRDDIISFVKALKELFNSFDQFLIDELSEVQQVFKQMKQAIEQYCVEKNKFQDKMKNILKDNDRLLTQALSVDIVNIVVYDHVKSACMNVDVCESCVTIETEHQKDFIHKECYDTLFQKFNTLEKHCILLEVDNQLKKEIFQRNTSFY
;
A
#
# COMPACT_ATOMS: atom_id res chain seq x y z
N GLU A 1 41.76 6.34 -32.97
CA GLU A 1 41.48 5.17 -32.12
C GLU A 1 41.08 5.66 -30.74
N LEU A 2 39.98 5.15 -30.16
CA LEU A 2 39.61 5.43 -28.78
C LEU A 2 40.59 4.71 -27.85
N SER A 3 41.01 5.37 -26.76
CA SER A 3 41.84 4.73 -25.72
C SER A 3 41.12 3.49 -25.16
N ALA A 4 41.88 2.45 -24.80
CA ALA A 4 41.36 1.22 -24.18
C ALA A 4 40.49 1.52 -22.94
N GLU A 5 40.74 2.63 -22.27
CA GLU A 5 39.98 3.13 -21.12
C GLU A 5 38.62 3.74 -21.52
N GLN A 6 38.57 4.52 -22.59
CA GLN A 6 37.30 5.06 -23.12
C GLN A 6 36.38 3.93 -23.62
N ALA A 7 36.95 2.88 -24.20
CA ALA A 7 36.21 1.68 -24.58
C ALA A 7 35.70 0.89 -23.35
N PHE A 8 36.44 0.90 -22.24
CA PHE A 8 36.04 0.28 -20.98
C PHE A 8 34.87 1.02 -20.33
N TRP A 9 34.93 2.35 -20.21
CA TRP A 9 33.88 3.16 -19.59
C TRP A 9 32.61 3.30 -20.44
N SER A 10 32.73 3.32 -21.78
CA SER A 10 31.60 3.28 -22.72
C SER A 10 30.65 2.10 -22.45
N ARG A 11 31.19 0.95 -22.02
CA ARG A 11 30.42 -0.26 -21.69
C ARG A 11 29.56 -0.14 -20.43
N TYR A 12 29.85 0.83 -19.56
CA TYR A 12 29.13 1.11 -18.32
C TYR A 12 28.28 2.38 -18.38
N SER A 13 28.37 3.15 -19.47
CA SER A 13 27.51 4.32 -19.78
C SER A 13 26.17 3.92 -20.41
N VAL A 14 25.74 2.68 -20.20
CA VAL A 14 24.35 2.30 -20.47
C VAL A 14 23.52 3.03 -19.43
N GLN A 15 22.89 4.13 -19.88
CA GLN A 15 21.85 4.86 -19.17
C GLN A 15 20.97 3.82 -18.44
N PRO A 16 20.84 3.88 -17.11
CA PRO A 16 19.78 3.12 -16.47
C PRO A 16 18.50 3.64 -17.10
N GLU A 17 17.77 2.78 -17.81
CA GLU A 17 16.40 3.10 -18.22
C GLU A 17 15.73 3.67 -16.97
N GLU A 18 15.39 4.96 -17.03
CA GLU A 18 14.59 5.61 -16.00
C GLU A 18 13.48 4.63 -15.66
N PRO A 19 13.33 4.23 -14.38
CA PRO A 19 12.18 3.45 -14.03
C PRO A 19 10.99 4.34 -14.35
N ASN A 20 10.28 4.02 -15.44
CA ASN A 20 8.97 4.57 -15.78
C ASN A 20 7.96 4.10 -14.71
N LEU A 21 8.23 4.41 -13.44
CA LEU A 21 7.41 4.09 -12.28
C LEU A 21 6.38 5.18 -12.02
N SER A 22 6.48 6.33 -12.71
CA SER A 22 5.42 7.33 -12.75
C SER A 22 4.10 6.73 -13.27
N ALA A 23 4.17 5.76 -14.19
CA ALA A 23 2.97 5.10 -14.74
C ALA A 23 2.37 4.01 -13.84
N SER A 24 3.12 3.49 -12.85
CA SER A 24 2.64 2.46 -11.91
C SER A 24 2.08 3.03 -10.61
N THR A 25 1.90 4.35 -10.53
CA THR A 25 0.85 4.91 -9.68
C THR A 25 -0.52 4.62 -10.32
N THR A 26 -0.79 3.35 -10.65
CA THR A 26 -2.13 2.81 -10.44
C THR A 26 -2.29 2.83 -8.94
N ARG A 27 -2.57 4.04 -8.44
CA ARG A 27 -3.24 4.31 -7.20
C ARG A 27 -4.25 3.20 -7.10
N VAL A 28 -3.93 2.19 -6.30
CA VAL A 28 -4.88 1.14 -5.98
C VAL A 28 -5.95 1.95 -5.27
N GLU A 29 -6.98 2.33 -6.01
CA GLU A 29 -8.27 2.77 -5.49
C GLU A 29 -8.80 1.56 -4.73
N VAL A 30 -8.15 1.25 -3.61
CA VAL A 30 -8.67 0.36 -2.58
C VAL A 30 -9.86 1.14 -2.03
N LEU A 31 -10.97 0.90 -2.72
CA LEU A 31 -12.36 1.14 -2.39
C LEU A 31 -12.51 1.93 -1.10
N LYS A 32 -12.61 3.25 -1.29
CA LYS A 32 -12.88 4.23 -0.24
C LYS A 32 -14.34 4.17 0.27
N GLU A 33 -15.13 3.22 -0.23
CA GLU A 33 -16.55 3.13 0.09
C GLU A 33 -16.79 1.89 0.94
N LEU A 34 -16.75 2.11 2.26
CA LEU A 34 -17.47 1.28 3.21
C LEU A 34 -18.96 1.27 2.81
N PRO A 35 -19.73 0.20 3.11
CA PRO A 35 -21.17 0.21 2.93
C PRO A 35 -21.76 1.41 3.68
N LYS A 36 -22.23 2.41 2.93
CA LYS A 36 -22.57 3.74 3.47
C LYS A 36 -23.86 3.75 4.29
N VAL A 37 -24.67 2.68 4.26
CA VAL A 37 -25.99 2.67 4.88
C VAL A 37 -26.29 1.30 5.48
N SER A 38 -26.13 1.18 6.79
CA SER A 38 -26.69 0.06 7.54
C SER A 38 -28.23 0.15 7.54
N LEU A 39 -28.90 -0.73 6.79
CA LEU A 39 -30.38 -0.83 6.81
C LEU A 39 -30.91 -1.53 8.08
N VAL A 40 -30.03 -1.84 9.03
CA VAL A 40 -30.41 -2.37 10.34
C VAL A 40 -31.37 -1.42 11.06
N ASN A 41 -31.09 -0.12 11.07
CA ASN A 41 -31.93 0.86 11.76
C ASN A 41 -33.33 1.03 11.12
N PRO A 42 -33.48 1.19 9.79
CA PRO A 42 -34.78 1.10 9.12
C PRO A 42 -35.56 -0.18 9.44
N SER A 43 -34.90 -1.33 9.43
CA SER A 43 -35.51 -2.64 9.70
C SER A 43 -36.02 -2.74 11.14
N LEU A 44 -35.24 -2.26 12.12
CA LEU A 44 -35.63 -2.20 13.52
C LEU A 44 -36.82 -1.26 13.75
N LYS A 45 -36.86 -0.11 13.07
CA LYS A 45 -38.01 0.82 13.12
C LYS A 45 -39.29 0.15 12.59
N LYS A 46 -39.18 -0.59 11.48
CA LYS A 46 -40.29 -1.34 10.89
C LYS A 46 -40.79 -2.45 11.83
N LEU A 47 -39.89 -3.19 12.45
CA LEU A 47 -40.24 -4.21 13.46
C LEU A 47 -40.99 -3.59 14.66
N LYS A 48 -40.49 -2.46 15.18
CA LYS A 48 -41.14 -1.74 16.28
C LYS A 48 -42.57 -1.30 15.93
N PHE A 49 -42.78 -0.84 14.69
CA PHE A 49 -44.10 -0.47 14.20
C PHE A 49 -45.06 -1.67 14.16
N HIS A 50 -44.63 -2.80 13.59
CA HIS A 50 -45.46 -4.01 13.54
C HIS A 50 -45.79 -4.55 14.94
N LEU A 51 -44.85 -4.51 15.88
CA LEU A 51 -45.07 -4.95 17.26
C LEU A 51 -46.09 -4.07 17.99
N ALA A 52 -46.01 -2.74 17.80
CA ALA A 52 -46.97 -1.81 18.39
C ALA A 52 -48.39 -2.00 17.81
N SER A 53 -48.50 -2.24 16.51
CA SER A 53 -49.79 -2.54 15.87
C SER A 53 -50.40 -3.83 16.40
N PHE A 54 -49.58 -4.87 16.62
CA PHE A 54 -50.05 -6.14 17.16
C PHE A 54 -50.49 -6.02 18.62
N ASP A 55 -49.72 -5.33 19.47
CA ASP A 55 -50.10 -5.07 20.86
C ASP A 55 -51.45 -4.34 20.95
N MET A 56 -51.70 -3.38 20.06
CA MET A 56 -52.98 -2.69 19.97
C MET A 56 -54.13 -3.64 19.60
N VAL A 57 -53.95 -4.49 18.58
CA VAL A 57 -54.97 -5.50 18.18
C VAL A 57 -55.24 -6.48 19.33
N VAL A 58 -54.21 -6.97 20.00
CA VAL A 58 -54.38 -7.88 21.14
C VAL A 58 -55.15 -7.19 22.27
N LYS A 59 -54.85 -5.93 22.60
CA LYS A 59 -55.54 -5.17 23.65
C LYS A 59 -57.01 -4.89 23.31
N GLU A 60 -57.30 -4.48 22.08
CA GLU A 60 -58.67 -4.25 21.61
C GLU A 60 -59.51 -5.52 21.75
N LYS A 61 -58.95 -6.66 21.36
CA LYS A 61 -59.64 -7.95 21.37
C LYS A 61 -59.72 -8.62 22.74
N THR A 62 -58.80 -8.32 23.66
CA THR A 62 -58.81 -8.86 25.05
C THR A 62 -59.64 -8.03 26.02
N THR A 63 -60.22 -6.91 25.56
CA THR A 63 -61.10 -6.07 26.38
C THR A 63 -62.43 -6.79 26.67
N ALA A 64 -62.90 -6.71 27.91
CA ALA A 64 -63.93 -7.57 28.53
C ALA A 64 -65.28 -7.69 27.78
N THR A 65 -65.63 -6.72 26.93
CA THR A 65 -66.91 -6.69 26.19
C THR A 65 -67.08 -7.88 25.25
N ALA A 66 -66.01 -8.41 24.65
CA ALA A 66 -66.07 -9.59 23.77
C ALA A 66 -66.12 -10.93 24.52
N ILE A 67 -65.72 -10.95 25.81
CA ILE A 67 -65.57 -12.18 26.62
C ILE A 67 -66.90 -12.60 27.25
N THR A 68 -67.81 -11.66 27.50
CA THR A 68 -69.11 -11.90 28.14
C THR A 68 -70.21 -12.46 27.21
N GLU A 69 -69.97 -12.55 25.89
CA GLU A 69 -70.99 -12.89 24.88
C GLU A 69 -71.18 -14.39 24.56
N GLY A 70 -70.64 -15.32 25.35
CA GLY A 70 -70.89 -16.76 25.16
C GLY A 70 -70.43 -17.31 23.80
N THR A 71 -71.26 -18.11 23.12
CA THR A 71 -70.94 -18.80 21.85
C THR A 71 -70.42 -17.87 20.73
N TRP A 72 -70.82 -16.60 20.73
CA TRP A 72 -70.31 -15.58 19.78
C TRP A 72 -68.82 -15.28 20.02
N GLY A 73 -68.37 -15.28 21.27
CA GLY A 73 -66.97 -15.05 21.64
C GLY A 73 -66.01 -16.14 21.15
N PHE A 74 -66.45 -17.40 21.05
CA PHE A 74 -65.62 -18.49 20.52
C PHE A 74 -65.38 -18.37 19.01
N GLU A 75 -66.44 -18.19 18.21
CA GLU A 75 -66.29 -18.01 16.75
C GLU A 75 -65.54 -16.72 16.41
N HIS A 76 -65.74 -15.64 17.20
CA HIS A 76 -64.97 -14.41 17.07
C HIS A 76 -63.48 -14.61 17.36
N THR A 77 -63.14 -15.29 18.46
CA THR A 77 -61.75 -15.61 18.83
C THR A 77 -61.10 -16.46 17.73
N LYS A 78 -61.81 -17.46 17.23
CA LYS A 78 -61.35 -18.34 16.14
C LYS A 78 -61.11 -17.59 14.82
N ALA A 79 -61.94 -16.60 14.49
CA ALA A 79 -61.74 -15.73 13.34
C ALA A 79 -60.51 -14.82 13.54
N CYS A 80 -60.37 -14.18 14.72
CA CYS A 80 -59.21 -13.37 15.09
C CYS A 80 -57.88 -14.15 14.98
N PHE A 81 -57.84 -15.38 15.47
CA PHE A 81 -56.66 -16.24 15.29
C PHE A 81 -56.33 -16.47 13.82
N ARG A 82 -57.35 -16.72 12.98
CA ARG A 82 -57.15 -17.02 11.57
C ARG A 82 -56.79 -15.81 10.73
N ASP A 83 -57.43 -14.68 10.98
CA ASP A 83 -57.35 -13.52 10.09
C ASP A 83 -56.27 -12.53 10.56
N ASP A 84 -56.12 -12.34 11.88
CA ASP A 84 -55.21 -11.34 12.44
C ASP A 84 -53.87 -11.97 12.86
N ILE A 85 -53.91 -13.02 13.69
CA ILE A 85 -52.69 -13.61 14.28
C ILE A 85 -51.86 -14.34 13.22
N ILE A 86 -52.48 -15.21 12.40
CA ILE A 86 -51.75 -15.91 11.32
C ILE A 86 -51.16 -14.90 10.33
N SER A 87 -51.91 -13.88 9.93
CA SER A 87 -51.43 -12.83 9.03
C SER A 87 -50.26 -12.05 9.62
N PHE A 88 -50.32 -11.71 10.91
CA PHE A 88 -49.22 -11.06 11.62
C PHE A 88 -47.97 -11.93 11.68
N VAL A 89 -48.11 -13.21 12.05
CA VAL A 89 -46.97 -14.15 12.11
C VAL A 89 -46.36 -14.33 10.72
N LYS A 90 -47.17 -14.36 9.66
CA LYS A 90 -46.69 -14.41 8.28
C LYS A 90 -45.88 -13.15 7.92
N ALA A 91 -46.39 -11.96 8.24
CA ALA A 91 -45.69 -10.70 7.99
C ALA A 91 -44.38 -10.60 8.78
N LEU A 92 -44.36 -11.08 10.04
CA LEU A 92 -43.13 -11.18 10.83
C LEU A 92 -42.12 -12.13 10.19
N LYS A 93 -42.55 -13.31 9.74
CA LYS A 93 -41.68 -14.27 9.06
C LYS A 93 -41.05 -13.66 7.80
N GLU A 94 -41.85 -12.98 6.98
CA GLU A 94 -41.34 -12.29 5.78
C GLU A 94 -40.35 -11.17 6.14
N LEU A 95 -40.62 -10.41 7.21
CA LEU A 95 -39.71 -9.38 7.71
C LEU A 95 -38.37 -9.96 8.18
N PHE A 96 -38.38 -11.04 8.97
CA PHE A 96 -37.16 -11.71 9.42
C PHE A 96 -36.36 -12.30 8.27
N ASN A 97 -37.03 -12.98 7.31
CA ASN A 97 -36.35 -13.48 6.12
C ASN A 97 -35.67 -12.38 5.31
N SER A 98 -36.33 -11.22 5.16
CA SER A 98 -35.74 -10.06 4.49
C SER A 98 -34.55 -9.49 5.26
N PHE A 99 -34.59 -9.52 6.59
CA PHE A 99 -33.51 -9.07 7.45
C PHE A 99 -32.30 -10.01 7.38
N ASP A 100 -32.54 -11.32 7.42
CA ASP A 100 -31.49 -12.33 7.31
C ASP A 100 -30.76 -12.24 5.96
N GLN A 101 -31.52 -12.10 4.86
CA GLN A 101 -30.92 -11.90 3.54
C GLN A 101 -30.08 -10.63 3.48
N PHE A 102 -30.58 -9.54 4.07
CA PHE A 102 -29.84 -8.29 4.14
C PHE A 102 -28.52 -8.42 4.90
N LEU A 103 -28.53 -9.09 6.06
CA LEU A 103 -27.31 -9.34 6.84
C LEU A 103 -26.31 -10.22 6.07
N ILE A 104 -26.81 -11.20 5.31
CA ILE A 104 -25.98 -12.04 4.44
C ILE A 104 -25.33 -11.18 3.35
N ASP A 105 -26.09 -10.30 2.72
CA ASP A 105 -25.61 -9.41 1.66
C ASP A 105 -24.53 -8.44 2.21
N GLU A 106 -24.80 -7.73 3.31
CA GLU A 106 -23.82 -6.84 3.97
C GLU A 106 -22.54 -7.61 4.37
N LEU A 107 -22.68 -8.79 4.97
CA LEU A 107 -21.54 -9.61 5.37
C LEU A 107 -20.72 -10.05 4.16
N SER A 108 -21.38 -10.39 3.05
CA SER A 108 -20.71 -10.79 1.81
C SER A 108 -19.91 -9.65 1.17
N GLU A 109 -20.45 -8.42 1.18
CA GLU A 109 -19.75 -7.23 0.71
C GLU A 109 -18.49 -6.96 1.55
N VAL A 110 -18.63 -7.00 2.88
CA VAL A 110 -17.50 -6.83 3.80
C VAL A 110 -16.44 -7.90 3.58
N GLN A 111 -16.83 -9.17 3.46
CA GLN A 111 -15.91 -10.27 3.15
C GLN A 111 -15.17 -10.05 1.83
N GLN A 112 -15.86 -9.55 0.80
CA GLN A 112 -15.26 -9.25 -0.49
C GLN A 112 -14.23 -8.12 -0.40
N VAL A 113 -14.51 -7.06 0.36
CA VAL A 113 -13.55 -5.98 0.63
C VAL A 113 -12.31 -6.52 1.35
N PHE A 114 -12.48 -7.38 2.37
CA PHE A 114 -11.35 -8.01 3.06
C PHE A 114 -10.51 -8.89 2.13
N LYS A 115 -11.15 -9.62 1.22
CA LYS A 115 -10.46 -10.43 0.21
C LYS A 115 -9.60 -9.58 -0.72
N GLN A 116 -10.14 -8.47 -1.21
CA GLN A 116 -9.40 -7.52 -2.05
C GLN A 116 -8.24 -6.87 -1.29
N MET A 117 -8.46 -6.46 -0.03
CA MET A 117 -7.42 -5.90 0.82
C MET A 117 -6.28 -6.90 1.03
N LYS A 118 -6.61 -8.18 1.29
CA LYS A 118 -5.62 -9.25 1.45
C LYS A 118 -4.76 -9.42 0.18
N GLN A 119 -5.39 -9.43 -1.00
CA GLN A 119 -4.67 -9.51 -2.27
C GLN A 119 -3.74 -8.31 -2.51
N ALA A 120 -4.20 -7.09 -2.19
CA ALA A 120 -3.39 -5.89 -2.32
C ALA A 120 -2.16 -5.90 -1.38
N ILE A 121 -2.32 -6.40 -0.15
CA ILE A 121 -1.21 -6.55 0.81
C ILE A 121 -0.20 -7.57 0.29
N GLU A 122 -0.67 -8.72 -0.21
CA GLU A 122 0.21 -9.76 -0.75
C GLU A 122 1.03 -9.24 -1.94
N GLN A 123 0.41 -8.51 -2.86
CA GLN A 123 1.09 -7.85 -3.98
C GLN A 123 2.15 -6.85 -3.50
N TYR A 124 1.80 -5.99 -2.54
CA TYR A 124 2.75 -5.04 -1.94
C TYR A 124 3.96 -5.75 -1.31
N CYS A 125 3.76 -6.87 -0.62
CA CYS A 125 4.85 -7.66 -0.06
C CYS A 125 5.81 -8.20 -1.14
N VAL A 126 5.29 -8.68 -2.27
CA VAL A 126 6.11 -9.14 -3.41
C VAL A 126 6.94 -8.00 -3.98
N GLU A 127 6.33 -6.85 -4.23
CA GLU A 127 7.03 -5.67 -4.76
C GLU A 127 8.10 -5.14 -3.81
N LYS A 128 7.80 -5.11 -2.51
CA LYS A 128 8.77 -4.74 -1.47
C LYS A 128 9.99 -5.65 -1.48
N ASN A 129 9.80 -6.97 -1.58
CA ASN A 129 10.91 -7.93 -1.63
C ASN A 129 11.76 -7.72 -2.88
N LYS A 130 11.13 -7.52 -4.05
CA LYS A 130 11.84 -7.20 -5.30
C LYS A 130 12.68 -5.93 -5.18
N PHE A 131 12.17 -4.92 -4.49
CA PHE A 131 12.93 -3.69 -4.21
C PHE A 131 14.12 -3.94 -3.28
N GLN A 132 13.93 -4.72 -2.21
CA GLN A 132 15.00 -5.08 -1.29
C GLN A 132 16.13 -5.85 -1.99
N ASP A 133 15.80 -6.77 -2.90
CA ASP A 133 16.80 -7.50 -3.69
C ASP A 133 17.60 -6.57 -4.60
N LYS A 134 16.92 -5.61 -5.26
CA LYS A 134 17.60 -4.58 -6.07
C LYS A 134 18.55 -3.73 -5.22
N MET A 135 18.12 -3.30 -4.03
CA MET A 135 18.95 -2.53 -3.11
C MET A 135 20.21 -3.32 -2.70
N LYS A 136 20.06 -4.61 -2.38
CA LYS A 136 21.18 -5.50 -2.03
C LYS A 136 22.20 -5.62 -3.16
N ASN A 137 21.74 -5.66 -4.42
CA ASN A 137 22.64 -5.71 -5.57
C ASN A 137 23.38 -4.37 -5.77
N ILE A 138 22.70 -3.24 -5.63
CA ILE A 138 23.32 -1.90 -5.70
C ILE A 138 24.41 -1.74 -4.64
N LEU A 139 24.13 -2.17 -3.39
CA LEU A 139 25.11 -2.16 -2.30
C LEU A 139 26.37 -2.97 -2.66
N LYS A 140 26.20 -4.19 -3.18
CA LYS A 140 27.32 -5.03 -3.62
C LYS A 140 28.14 -4.40 -4.75
N ASP A 141 27.47 -3.76 -5.70
CA ASP A 141 28.15 -3.06 -6.80
C ASP A 141 28.94 -1.85 -6.29
N ASN A 142 28.38 -1.09 -5.35
CA ASN A 142 29.08 0.02 -4.70
C ASN A 142 30.32 -0.44 -3.93
N ASP A 143 30.22 -1.53 -3.17
CA ASP A 143 31.38 -2.10 -2.45
C ASP A 143 32.49 -2.51 -3.43
N ARG A 144 32.13 -3.11 -4.57
CA ARG A 144 33.10 -3.46 -5.62
C ARG A 144 33.76 -2.23 -6.22
N LEU A 145 32.98 -1.20 -6.56
CA LEU A 145 33.50 0.05 -7.13
C LEU A 145 34.41 0.78 -6.15
N LEU A 146 34.02 0.84 -4.88
CA LEU A 146 34.83 1.43 -3.82
C LEU A 146 36.16 0.69 -3.66
N THR A 147 36.13 -0.64 -3.69
CA THR A 147 37.35 -1.47 -3.65
C THR A 147 38.26 -1.19 -4.85
N GLN A 148 37.69 -1.06 -6.06
CA GLN A 148 38.44 -0.74 -7.27
C GLN A 148 39.08 0.66 -7.19
N ALA A 149 38.32 1.68 -6.76
CA ALA A 149 38.81 3.05 -6.61
C ALA A 149 39.99 3.11 -5.61
N LEU A 150 39.83 2.50 -4.43
CA LEU A 150 40.88 2.43 -3.42
C LEU A 150 42.13 1.69 -3.93
N SER A 151 41.95 0.60 -4.69
CA SER A 151 43.08 -0.12 -5.28
C SER A 151 43.85 0.74 -6.30
N VAL A 152 43.15 1.52 -7.12
CA VAL A 152 43.76 2.44 -8.09
C VAL A 152 44.54 3.53 -7.36
N ASP A 153 43.97 4.13 -6.31
CA ASP A 153 44.65 5.15 -5.51
C ASP A 153 45.91 4.61 -4.83
N ILE A 154 45.86 3.41 -4.25
CA ILE A 154 47.03 2.76 -3.65
C ILE A 154 48.12 2.53 -4.69
N VAL A 155 47.79 1.97 -5.85
CA VAL A 155 48.76 1.74 -6.94
C VAL A 155 49.36 3.07 -7.40
N ASN A 156 48.54 4.11 -7.57
CA ASN A 156 49.00 5.45 -7.95
C ASN A 156 49.98 6.03 -6.93
N ILE A 157 49.73 5.89 -5.63
CA ILE A 157 50.65 6.34 -4.57
C ILE A 157 51.98 5.58 -4.64
N VAL A 158 51.95 4.25 -4.76
CA VAL A 158 53.15 3.40 -4.84
C VAL A 158 53.98 3.73 -6.07
N VAL A 159 53.35 3.87 -7.24
CA VAL A 159 54.03 4.23 -8.49
C VAL A 159 54.63 5.63 -8.41
N TYR A 160 53.89 6.60 -7.86
CA TYR A 160 54.39 7.97 -7.69
C TYR A 160 55.64 8.01 -6.82
N ASP A 161 55.63 7.31 -5.67
CA ASP A 161 56.78 7.24 -4.76
C ASP A 161 57.98 6.53 -5.41
N HIS A 162 57.73 5.44 -6.15
CA HIS A 162 58.78 4.71 -6.86
C HIS A 162 59.43 5.56 -7.96
N VAL A 163 58.64 6.21 -8.82
CA VAL A 163 59.14 7.09 -9.90
C VAL A 163 59.90 8.28 -9.30
N LYS A 164 59.39 8.88 -8.23
CA LYS A 164 60.08 9.95 -7.49
C LYS A 164 61.44 9.49 -6.97
N SER A 165 61.50 8.28 -6.39
CA SER A 165 62.77 7.71 -5.90
C SER A 165 63.78 7.42 -7.03
N ALA A 166 63.31 6.94 -8.18
CA ALA A 166 64.16 6.66 -9.35
C ALA A 166 64.70 7.94 -9.98
N CYS A 167 63.89 9.01 -10.03
CA CYS A 167 64.29 10.32 -10.56
C CYS A 167 65.34 11.00 -9.66
N MET A 168 65.23 10.86 -8.33
CA MET A 168 66.22 11.39 -7.39
C MET A 168 67.59 10.68 -7.44
N ASN A 169 67.68 9.51 -8.07
CA ASN A 169 68.93 8.75 -8.23
C ASN A 169 69.66 9.02 -9.57
N VAL A 170 69.06 9.76 -10.50
CA VAL A 170 69.65 10.06 -11.82
C VAL A 170 69.66 11.57 -12.00
N ASP A 171 70.83 12.20 -11.90
CA ASP A 171 71.05 13.65 -11.81
C ASP A 171 70.72 14.47 -13.09
N VAL A 172 69.80 14.01 -13.96
CA VAL A 172 69.33 14.77 -15.11
C VAL A 172 67.89 14.38 -15.45
N CYS A 173 66.89 15.07 -14.90
CA CYS A 173 65.57 15.14 -15.54
C CYS A 173 64.79 16.39 -15.11
N GLU A 174 65.22 17.55 -15.58
CA GLU A 174 64.58 18.83 -15.27
C GLU A 174 63.29 19.09 -16.09
N SER A 175 62.83 18.12 -16.91
CA SER A 175 61.75 18.37 -17.89
C SER A 175 60.67 17.29 -18.05
N CYS A 176 60.67 16.18 -17.30
CA CYS A 176 59.67 15.13 -17.53
C CYS A 176 58.53 15.11 -16.49
N VAL A 177 57.31 15.40 -16.99
CA VAL A 177 56.01 14.93 -16.48
C VAL A 177 55.42 15.65 -15.25
N THR A 178 55.33 16.98 -15.25
CA THR A 178 54.62 17.70 -14.17
C THR A 178 53.22 18.21 -14.55
N ILE A 179 52.75 18.10 -15.81
CA ILE A 179 51.53 18.83 -16.24
C ILE A 179 50.41 17.90 -16.78
N GLU A 180 50.71 16.75 -17.38
CA GLU A 180 49.65 15.90 -17.99
C GLU A 180 48.87 15.05 -16.98
N THR A 181 49.49 14.62 -15.86
CA THR A 181 48.85 13.72 -14.89
C THR A 181 47.95 14.42 -13.88
N GLU A 182 48.15 15.71 -13.59
CA GLU A 182 47.29 16.48 -12.69
C GLU A 182 45.91 16.73 -13.33
N HIS A 183 45.87 17.12 -14.60
CA HIS A 183 44.63 17.42 -15.31
C HIS A 183 43.74 16.18 -15.56
N GLN A 184 44.34 15.00 -15.75
CA GLN A 184 43.60 13.76 -16.06
C GLN A 184 43.07 13.07 -14.79
N LYS A 185 43.77 13.19 -13.65
CA LYS A 185 43.27 12.78 -12.32
C LYS A 185 42.07 13.63 -11.89
N ASP A 186 42.14 14.94 -12.08
CA ASP A 186 41.03 15.85 -11.74
C ASP A 186 39.77 15.56 -12.55
N PHE A 187 39.90 15.16 -13.81
CA PHE A 187 38.75 14.88 -14.68
C PHE A 187 38.04 13.57 -14.31
N ILE A 188 38.79 12.48 -14.09
CA ILE A 188 38.22 11.16 -13.73
C ILE A 188 37.60 11.21 -12.32
N HIS A 189 38.26 11.87 -11.36
CA HIS A 189 37.71 12.02 -10.01
C HIS A 189 36.40 12.82 -10.02
N LYS A 190 36.32 13.88 -10.85
CA LYS A 190 35.13 14.72 -10.96
C LYS A 190 33.96 13.97 -11.61
N GLU A 191 34.18 13.24 -12.70
CA GLU A 191 33.12 12.49 -13.39
C GLU A 191 32.57 11.33 -12.53
N CYS A 192 33.45 10.61 -11.82
CA CYS A 192 33.02 9.59 -10.86
C CYS A 192 32.24 10.20 -9.68
N TYR A 193 32.67 11.35 -9.16
CA TYR A 193 31.98 12.05 -8.08
C TYR A 193 30.60 12.53 -8.52
N ASP A 194 30.49 13.16 -9.69
CA ASP A 194 29.23 13.67 -10.24
C ASP A 194 28.22 12.53 -10.48
N THR A 195 28.71 11.39 -10.97
CA THR A 195 27.88 10.19 -11.17
C THR A 195 27.38 9.60 -9.85
N LEU A 196 28.27 9.50 -8.85
CA LEU A 196 27.91 9.00 -7.52
C LEU A 196 26.92 9.94 -6.83
N PHE A 197 27.13 11.24 -6.96
CA PHE A 197 26.26 12.29 -6.42
C PHE A 197 24.87 12.26 -7.06
N GLN A 198 24.77 12.06 -8.37
CA GLN A 198 23.47 11.85 -9.03
C GLN A 198 22.75 10.59 -8.51
N LYS A 199 23.45 9.46 -8.38
CA LYS A 199 22.85 8.22 -7.84
C LYS A 199 22.37 8.42 -6.41
N PHE A 200 23.13 9.14 -5.60
CA PHE A 200 22.77 9.45 -4.22
C PHE A 200 21.53 10.34 -4.16
N ASN A 201 21.47 11.43 -4.94
CA ASN A 201 20.30 12.30 -5.01
C ASN A 201 19.03 11.56 -5.47
N THR A 202 19.17 10.62 -6.42
CA THR A 202 18.05 9.78 -6.86
C THR A 202 17.57 8.86 -5.74
N LEU A 203 18.50 8.25 -5.00
CA LEU A 203 18.18 7.39 -3.86
C LEU A 203 17.53 8.19 -2.71
N GLU A 204 18.06 9.37 -2.39
CA GLU A 204 17.52 10.26 -1.37
C GLU A 204 16.08 10.67 -1.69
N LYS A 205 15.82 11.13 -2.92
CA LYS A 205 14.47 11.46 -3.37
C LYS A 205 13.52 10.27 -3.26
N HIS A 206 14.00 9.06 -3.60
CA HIS A 206 13.19 7.85 -3.50
C HIS A 206 12.86 7.48 -2.05
N CYS A 207 13.83 7.59 -1.13
CA CYS A 207 13.63 7.36 0.30
C CYS A 207 12.65 8.37 0.91
N ILE A 208 12.75 9.64 0.56
CA ILE A 208 11.81 10.69 1.01
C ILE A 208 10.40 10.36 0.52
N LEU A 209 10.25 9.95 -0.75
CA LEU A 209 8.94 9.58 -1.31
C LEU A 209 8.31 8.40 -0.58
N LEU A 210 9.10 7.37 -0.27
CA LEU A 210 8.66 6.19 0.49
C LEU A 210 8.25 6.54 1.93
N GLU A 211 8.99 7.42 2.59
CA GLU A 211 8.67 7.88 3.94
C GLU A 211 7.35 8.66 3.96
N VAL A 212 7.16 9.57 3.00
CA VAL A 212 5.91 10.33 2.85
C VAL A 212 4.72 9.42 2.56
N ASP A 213 4.87 8.42 1.69
CA ASP A 213 3.82 7.43 1.40
C ASP A 213 3.45 6.60 2.64
N ASN A 214 4.44 6.18 3.42
CA ASN A 214 4.21 5.45 4.67
C ASN A 214 3.50 6.32 5.73
N GLN A 215 3.89 7.59 5.87
CA GLN A 215 3.23 8.52 6.79
C GLN A 215 1.78 8.78 6.37
N LEU A 216 1.54 9.01 5.08
CA LEU A 216 0.18 9.21 4.56
C LEU A 216 -0.71 7.99 4.81
N LYS A 217 -0.19 6.78 4.59
CA LYS A 217 -0.90 5.53 4.90
C LYS A 217 -1.24 5.40 6.38
N LYS A 218 -0.31 5.78 7.27
CA LYS A 218 -0.52 5.76 8.72
C LYS A 218 -1.59 6.75 9.16
N GLU A 219 -1.59 7.97 8.61
CA GLU A 219 -2.63 8.97 8.89
C GLU A 219 -4.01 8.55 8.39
N ILE A 220 -4.10 7.97 7.18
CA ILE A 220 -5.35 7.44 6.64
C ILE A 220 -5.91 6.35 7.57
N PHE A 221 -5.04 5.46 8.04
CA PHE A 221 -5.43 4.41 8.98
C PHE A 221 -5.93 4.99 10.31
N GLN A 222 -5.20 5.93 10.90
CA GLN A 222 -5.60 6.59 12.15
C GLN A 222 -6.93 7.33 12.01
N ARG A 223 -7.12 8.10 10.93
CA ARG A 223 -8.37 8.83 10.67
C ARG A 223 -9.53 7.84 10.57
N ASN A 224 -9.41 6.76 9.81
CA ASN A 224 -10.48 5.77 9.68
C ASN A 224 -10.83 5.08 11.01
N THR A 225 -9.87 4.98 11.94
CA THR A 225 -10.09 4.36 13.26
C THR A 225 -10.76 5.32 14.25
N SER A 226 -10.56 6.64 14.12
CA SER A 226 -11.14 7.65 15.02
C SER A 226 -12.57 8.08 14.67
N PHE A 227 -13.12 7.61 13.54
CA PHE A 227 -14.50 7.88 13.11
C PHE A 227 -15.51 6.82 13.58
N TYR A 228 -15.05 5.79 14.30
CA TYR A 228 -15.87 4.82 15.05
C TYR A 228 -15.78 5.11 16.55
#